data_AF-A0A3D2WQP4-F1
#
_entry.id   AF-A0A3D2WQP4-F1
#
_cell.length_a   1.000
_cell.length_b   1.000
_cell.length_c   1.000
_cell.angle_alpha   90.00
_cell.angle_beta   90.00
_cell.angle_gamma   90.00
#
_symmetry.space_group_name_H-M   'P 1'
#
loop_
_entity.id
_entity.type
_entity.pdbx_description
1 polymer ?
#
loop_
_entity_poly.entity_id
_entity_poly.type
_entity_poly.pdbx_seq_one_letter_code
_entity_poly.pdbx_strand_id
1 'polypeptide(L)'
;MSKSLGNVVAPLQVIQKFGADVLRLWVSATDYTAEMAVSDEILSRNVDSYRRIRNTLRFIMANIHDFDPAKDALDADKLLPLDSWLISKAQELQD
;
A
#
# COMPACT_ATOMS: atom_id res chain seq x y z
N MET A 1 17.35 -18.74 -8.59
CA MET A 1 16.73 -19.81 -7.78
C MET A 1 16.86 -21.16 -8.49
N SER A 2 17.25 -22.24 -7.80
CA SER A 2 17.33 -23.58 -8.41
C SER A 2 16.56 -24.60 -7.57
N LYS A 3 15.65 -25.33 -8.23
CA LYS A 3 14.89 -26.43 -7.61
C LYS A 3 15.81 -27.55 -7.11
N SER A 4 16.96 -27.78 -7.76
CA SER A 4 17.91 -28.82 -7.34
C SER A 4 18.78 -28.40 -6.15
N LEU A 5 18.98 -27.10 -5.92
CA LEU A 5 19.74 -26.56 -4.78
C LEU A 5 18.89 -26.32 -3.53
N GLY A 6 17.57 -26.56 -3.58
CA GLY A 6 16.66 -26.35 -2.44
C GLY A 6 16.38 -24.88 -2.09
N ASN A 7 17.09 -23.93 -2.73
CA ASN A 7 16.94 -22.49 -2.49
C ASN A 7 15.80 -21.88 -3.33
N VAL A 8 14.61 -22.45 -3.21
CA VAL A 8 13.39 -21.97 -3.89
C VAL A 8 12.39 -21.51 -2.85
N VAL A 9 12.01 -20.26 -2.92
CA VAL A 9 10.86 -19.73 -2.18
C VAL A 9 9.64 -19.93 -3.06
N ALA A 10 8.77 -20.89 -2.70
CA ALA A 10 7.56 -21.14 -3.48
C ALA A 10 6.54 -20.00 -3.24
N PRO A 11 5.99 -19.37 -4.30
CA PRO A 11 5.04 -18.28 -4.14
C PRO A 11 3.84 -18.64 -3.27
N LEU A 12 3.35 -19.87 -3.36
CA LEU A 12 2.21 -20.35 -2.56
C LEU A 12 2.52 -20.36 -1.06
N GLN A 13 3.75 -20.71 -0.67
CA GLN A 13 4.19 -20.68 0.73
C GLN A 13 4.23 -19.25 1.27
N VAL A 14 4.74 -18.31 0.46
CA VAL A 14 4.75 -16.88 0.80
C VAL A 14 3.34 -16.33 0.96
N ILE A 15 2.43 -16.66 0.03
CA ILE A 15 1.02 -16.24 0.10
C ILE A 15 0.35 -16.78 1.35
N GLN A 16 0.57 -18.05 1.70
CA GLN A 16 0.00 -18.65 2.91
C GLN A 16 0.52 -17.98 4.20
N LYS A 17 1.80 -17.57 4.21
CA LYS A 17 2.44 -16.97 5.39
C LYS A 17 2.15 -15.47 5.55
N PHE A 18 2.19 -14.72 4.46
CA PHE A 18 2.18 -13.25 4.50
C PHE A 18 0.98 -12.62 3.79
N GLY A 19 0.25 -13.37 2.96
CA GLY A 19 -0.84 -12.89 2.13
C GLY A 19 -0.40 -12.49 0.72
N ALA A 20 -1.33 -12.59 -0.24
CA ALA A 20 -1.04 -12.30 -1.65
C ALA A 20 -0.65 -10.84 -1.89
N ASP A 21 -1.30 -9.89 -1.22
CA ASP A 21 -1.04 -8.47 -1.44
C ASP A 21 0.32 -8.02 -0.91
N VAL A 22 0.86 -8.68 0.12
CA VAL A 22 2.24 -8.42 0.58
C VAL A 22 3.25 -8.83 -0.49
N LEU A 23 3.04 -9.99 -1.13
CA LEU A 23 3.88 -10.42 -2.24
C LEU A 23 3.78 -9.45 -3.43
N ARG A 24 2.57 -9.02 -3.78
CA ARG A 24 2.34 -8.04 -4.86
C ARG A 24 3.00 -6.69 -4.56
N LEU A 25 2.89 -6.22 -3.33
CA LEU A 25 3.53 -4.99 -2.88
C LEU A 25 5.06 -5.09 -3.01
N TRP A 26 5.66 -6.18 -2.53
CA TRP A 26 7.11 -6.40 -2.65
C TRP A 26 7.57 -6.38 -4.12
N VAL A 27 6.85 -7.08 -5.01
CA VAL A 27 7.15 -7.07 -6.45
C VAL A 27 7.08 -5.66 -7.02
N SER A 28 6.03 -4.89 -6.68
CA SER A 28 5.89 -3.51 -7.18
C SER A 28 6.93 -2.53 -6.63
N ALA A 29 7.48 -2.81 -5.45
CA ALA A 29 8.46 -1.97 -4.78
C ALA A 29 9.92 -2.31 -5.14
N THR A 30 10.14 -3.36 -5.93
CA THR A 30 11.49 -3.83 -6.27
C THR A 30 11.77 -3.56 -7.75
N ASP A 31 13.00 -3.16 -8.06
CA ASP A 31 13.48 -3.06 -9.43
C ASP A 31 13.63 -4.46 -10.04
N TYR A 32 12.73 -4.82 -10.95
CA TYR A 32 12.70 -6.13 -11.60
C TYR A 32 13.70 -6.23 -12.78
N THR A 33 14.33 -5.12 -13.18
CA THR A 33 15.33 -5.14 -14.27
C THR A 33 16.66 -5.71 -13.81
N ALA A 34 16.91 -5.69 -12.50
CA ALA A 34 18.04 -6.32 -11.83
C ALA A 34 17.66 -7.69 -11.23
N GLU A 35 18.67 -8.43 -10.76
CA GLU A 35 18.44 -9.68 -10.04
C GLU A 35 17.77 -9.39 -8.68
N MET A 36 16.56 -9.90 -8.49
CA MET A 36 15.78 -9.68 -7.27
C MET A 36 16.15 -10.69 -6.18
N ALA A 37 16.44 -10.19 -4.98
CA ALA A 37 16.63 -11.00 -3.79
C ALA A 37 15.30 -11.17 -3.03
N VAL A 38 14.99 -12.40 -2.60
CA VAL A 38 13.82 -12.70 -1.78
C VAL A 38 14.23 -13.47 -0.53
N SER A 39 13.75 -13.00 0.63
CA SER A 39 13.94 -13.66 1.93
C SER A 39 12.75 -13.38 2.84
N ASP A 40 12.56 -14.21 3.87
CA ASP A 40 11.53 -14.01 4.88
C ASP A 40 11.67 -12.65 5.59
N GLU A 41 12.89 -12.15 5.75
CA GLU A 41 13.14 -10.84 6.37
C GLU A 41 12.72 -9.68 5.44
N ILE A 42 13.04 -9.77 4.14
CA ILE A 42 12.59 -8.81 3.14
C ILE A 42 11.05 -8.77 3.10
N LEU A 43 10.42 -9.94 3.07
CA LEU A 43 8.96 -10.04 3.05
C LEU A 43 8.32 -9.53 4.34
N SER A 44 8.92 -9.79 5.50
CA SER A 44 8.44 -9.27 6.80
C SER A 44 8.46 -7.75 6.85
N ARG A 45 9.49 -7.08 6.32
CA ARG A 45 9.51 -5.61 6.21
C ARG A 45 8.38 -5.09 5.30
N ASN A 46 8.07 -5.81 4.22
CA ASN A 46 6.95 -5.48 3.34
C ASN A 46 5.58 -5.65 4.04
N VAL A 47 5.44 -6.60 4.96
CA VAL A 47 4.23 -6.73 5.78
C VAL A 47 3.97 -5.45 6.58
N ASP A 48 5.01 -4.85 7.17
CA ASP A 48 4.84 -3.64 7.98
C ASP A 48 4.47 -2.43 7.13
N SER A 49 5.08 -2.28 5.95
CA SER A 49 4.66 -1.27 4.96
C SER A 49 3.19 -1.47 4.55
N TYR A 50 2.80 -2.70 4.24
CA TYR A 50 1.41 -3.04 3.91
C TYR A 50 0.45 -2.71 5.07
N ARG A 51 0.80 -3.08 6.31
CA ARG A 51 0.00 -2.80 7.50
C ARG A 51 -0.18 -1.30 7.70
N ARG A 52 0.86 -0.49 7.47
CA ARG A 52 0.79 0.97 7.56
C ARG A 52 -0.22 1.52 6.56
N ILE A 53 -0.11 1.14 5.28
CA ILE A 53 -1.06 1.55 4.23
C ILE A 53 -2.49 1.17 4.63
N ARG A 54 -2.71 -0.11 4.97
CA ARG A 54 -4.02 -0.63 5.36
C ARG A 54 -4.61 0.10 6.57
N ASN A 55 -3.80 0.38 7.58
CA ASN A 55 -4.26 1.05 8.80
C ASN A 55 -4.58 2.53 8.55
N THR A 56 -3.81 3.22 7.70
CA THR A 56 -4.14 4.59 7.27
C THR A 56 -5.46 4.63 6.51
N LEU A 57 -5.67 3.71 5.54
CA LEU A 57 -6.93 3.61 4.82
C LEU A 57 -8.10 3.28 5.74
N ARG A 58 -7.91 2.37 6.70
CA ARG A 58 -8.93 2.05 7.71
C ARG A 58 -9.30 3.28 8.55
N PHE A 59 -8.30 4.05 8.99
CA PHE A 59 -8.54 5.26 9.75
C PHE A 59 -9.36 6.28 8.94
N ILE A 60 -8.99 6.52 7.68
CA ILE A 60 -9.74 7.43 6.80
C ILE A 60 -11.17 6.93 6.62
N MET A 61 -11.38 5.66 6.25
CA MET A 61 -12.72 5.08 6.06
C MET A 61 -13.60 5.18 7.30
N ALA A 62 -13.03 5.00 8.50
CA ALA A 62 -13.77 5.14 9.75
C ALA A 62 -14.23 6.58 10.02
N ASN A 63 -13.51 7.59 9.53
CA ASN A 63 -13.83 9.00 9.73
C ASN A 63 -14.74 9.60 8.65
N ILE A 64 -15.01 8.87 7.56
CA ILE A 64 -15.87 9.34 6.45
C ILE A 64 -17.14 8.48 6.29
N HIS A 65 -17.42 7.60 7.24
CA HIS A 65 -18.50 6.61 7.13
C HIS A 65 -19.91 7.22 6.97
N ASP A 66 -20.10 8.45 7.44
CA ASP A 66 -21.33 9.22 7.46
C ASP A 66 -21.26 10.49 6.58
N PHE A 67 -20.18 10.66 5.83
CA PHE A 67 -19.98 11.79 4.92
C PHE A 67 -20.69 11.54 3.57
N ASP A 68 -21.60 12.43 3.20
CA ASP A 68 -22.27 12.45 1.89
C ASP A 68 -21.68 13.57 1.01
N PRO A 69 -20.89 13.25 -0.04
CA PRO A 69 -20.28 14.25 -0.90
C PRO A 69 -21.27 15.21 -1.57
N ALA A 70 -22.54 14.82 -1.76
CA ALA A 70 -23.54 15.68 -2.37
C ALA A 70 -24.10 16.74 -1.40
N LYS A 71 -23.94 16.54 -0.09
CA LYS A 71 -24.52 17.42 0.96
C LYS A 71 -23.46 18.10 1.81
N ASP A 72 -22.37 17.40 2.10
CA ASP A 72 -21.41 17.79 3.13
C ASP A 72 -20.10 18.35 2.53
N ALA A 73 -19.89 18.20 1.23
CA ALA A 73 -18.72 18.76 0.55
C ALA A 73 -18.76 20.30 0.59
N LEU A 74 -17.60 20.89 0.87
CA LEU A 74 -17.41 22.34 0.91
C LEU A 74 -16.80 22.84 -0.40
N ASP A 75 -17.18 24.06 -0.78
CA ASP A 75 -16.48 24.81 -1.82
C ASP A 75 -15.02 25.08 -1.41
N ALA A 76 -14.14 25.21 -2.40
CA ALA A 76 -12.69 25.30 -2.17
C ALA A 76 -12.28 26.49 -1.27
N ASP A 77 -13.04 27.59 -1.30
CA ASP A 77 -12.81 28.80 -0.51
C ASP A 77 -13.25 28.66 0.96
N LYS A 78 -14.03 27.63 1.28
CA LYS A 78 -14.51 27.32 2.64
C LYS A 78 -13.67 26.28 3.36
N LEU A 79 -12.71 25.65 2.67
CA LEU A 79 -11.78 24.70 3.26
C LEU A 79 -10.76 25.39 4.16
N LEU A 80 -10.30 24.69 5.19
CA LEU A 80 -9.10 25.13 5.89
C LEU A 80 -7.91 25.11 4.91
N PRO A 81 -6.92 26.02 5.06
CA PRO A 81 -5.75 26.03 4.18
C PRO A 81 -5.01 24.68 4.13
N LEU A 82 -4.99 23.94 5.25
CA LEU A 82 -4.39 22.61 5.32
C LEU A 82 -5.18 21.57 4.49
N ASP A 83 -6.50 21.60 4.54
CA ASP A 83 -7.35 20.65 3.80
C ASP A 83 -7.24 20.91 2.30
N SER A 84 -7.27 22.18 1.90
CA SER A 84 -7.04 22.59 0.51
C SER A 84 -5.66 22.13 0.00
N TRP A 85 -4.62 22.26 0.83
CA TRP A 85 -3.28 21.76 0.50
C TRP A 85 -3.24 20.23 0.37
N LEU A 86 -3.89 19.49 1.26
CA LEU A 86 -3.97 18.03 1.20
C LEU A 86 -4.68 17.55 -0.06
N ILE A 87 -5.80 18.18 -0.44
CA ILE A 87 -6.53 17.86 -1.67
C ILE A 87 -5.66 18.16 -2.89
N SER A 88 -4.95 19.29 -2.91
CA SER A 88 -4.02 19.61 -4.00
C SER A 88 -2.90 18.57 -4.13
N LYS A 89 -2.36 18.07 -3.01
CA LYS A 89 -1.34 17.01 -3.03
C LYS A 89 -1.88 15.67 -3.48
N ALA A 90 -3.13 15.35 -3.14
CA ALA A 90 -3.81 14.15 -3.64
C ALA A 90 -4.04 14.22 -5.15
N GLN A 91 -4.44 15.39 -5.67
CA GLN A 91 -4.61 15.62 -7.10
C GLN A 91 -3.28 15.46 -7.85
N GLU A 92 -2.20 16.09 -7.36
CA GLU A 92 -0.86 15.99 -7.95
C GLU A 92 -0.36 14.53 -8.03
N LEU A 93 -0.76 13.67 -7.10
CA LEU A 93 -0.42 12.24 -7.12
C LEU A 93 -1.27 11.44 -8.12
N GLN A 94 -2.48 11.89 -8.43
CA GLN A 94 -3.43 11.22 -9.32
C GLN A 94 -3.25 11.58 -10.80
N ASP A 95 -2.63 12.74 -11.07
CA ASP A 95 -2.25 13.21 -12.41
C ASP A 95 -1.04 12.46 -12.98
#